data_AF-A0A7W2BM32-F1
#
_entry.id   AF-A0A7W2BM32-F1
#
_cell.length_a   1.000
_cell.length_b   1.000
_cell.length_c   1.000
_cell.angle_alpha   90.00
_cell.angle_beta   90.00
_cell.angle_gamma   90.00
#
_symmetry.space_group_name_H-M   'P 1'
#
loop_
_entity.id
_entity.type
_entity.pdbx_description
1 polymer ?
#
loop_
_entity_poly.entity_id
_entity_poly.type
_entity_poly.pdbx_seq_one_letter_code
_entity_poly.pdbx_strand_id
1 'polypeptide(L)'
;MSYDQHADNLDASGHGVLRDARATVTELEAASRFGANSIGVELCSSSSAQGLATTASAMRHRSNATERLTDPVSGFLIKLAGGPSFYAPAESHELPWLDEKRREL
;
A
#
# COMPACT_ATOMS: atom_id res chain seq x y z
N MET A 1 0.93 -2.77 3.91
CA MET A 1 0.87 -4.09 3.25
C MET A 1 0.32 -3.87 1.84
N SER A 2 1.09 -4.20 0.81
CA SER A 2 0.84 -3.83 -0.59
C SER A 2 -0.33 -4.57 -1.24
N TYR A 3 -0.47 -5.88 -1.00
CA TYR A 3 -1.59 -6.71 -1.46
C TYR A 3 -1.53 -8.11 -0.80
N ASP A 4 -2.68 -8.78 -0.63
CA ASP A 4 -2.83 -9.96 0.24
C ASP A 4 -3.05 -11.29 -0.47
N GLN A 5 -3.01 -11.27 -1.79
CA GLN A 5 -3.38 -12.41 -2.64
C GLN A 5 -2.22 -13.36 -2.90
N HIS A 6 -1.00 -12.99 -2.51
CA HIS A 6 0.18 -13.82 -2.69
C HIS A 6 0.89 -14.07 -1.35
N ALA A 7 1.31 -15.32 -1.17
CA ALA A 7 1.88 -15.80 0.09
C ALA A 7 3.27 -15.23 0.42
N ASP A 8 3.98 -14.69 -0.58
CA ASP A 8 5.23 -13.96 -0.40
C ASP A 8 5.03 -12.57 0.21
N ASN A 9 3.86 -11.96 0.03
CA ASN A 9 3.49 -10.69 0.67
C ASN A 9 2.82 -10.85 2.03
N LEU A 10 2.04 -11.92 2.22
CA LEU A 10 1.38 -12.21 3.49
C LEU A 10 1.19 -13.72 3.70
N ASP A 11 2.15 -14.34 4.37
CA ASP A 11 2.03 -15.73 4.81
C ASP A 11 1.26 -15.87 6.15
N ALA A 12 1.06 -17.11 6.58
CA ALA A 12 0.39 -17.41 7.84
C ALA A 12 1.08 -16.81 9.07
N SER A 13 2.41 -16.65 9.03
CA SER A 13 3.18 -16.02 10.12
C SER A 13 3.00 -14.50 10.11
N GLY A 14 2.95 -13.89 8.92
CA GLY A 14 2.64 -12.48 8.71
C GLY A 14 1.25 -12.12 9.19
N HIS A 15 0.25 -12.99 8.96
CA HIS A 15 -1.08 -12.84 9.57
C HIS A 15 -1.03 -12.81 11.11
N GLY A 16 -0.13 -13.56 11.73
CA GLY A 16 0.14 -13.50 13.17
C GLY A 16 0.65 -12.13 13.59
N VAL A 17 1.64 -11.59 12.87
CA VAL A 17 2.21 -10.25 13.13
C VAL A 17 1.16 -9.15 12.99
N LEU A 18 0.27 -9.24 11.99
CA LEU A 18 -0.79 -8.24 11.80
C LEU A 18 -1.76 -8.15 12.99
N ARG A 19 -1.95 -9.23 13.77
CA ARG A 19 -2.81 -9.20 14.96
C ARG A 19 -2.23 -8.36 16.09
N ASP A 20 -0.91 -8.32 16.20
CA ASP A 20 -0.21 -7.58 17.25
C ASP A 20 0.17 -6.15 16.81
N ALA A 21 0.01 -5.83 15.52
CA ALA A 21 0.27 -4.50 14.99
C ALA A 21 -0.75 -3.48 15.50
N ARG A 22 -0.25 -2.32 15.96
CA ARG A 22 -1.09 -1.17 16.38
C ARG A 22 -1.95 -0.60 15.26
N ALA A 23 -1.46 -0.71 14.02
CA ALA A 23 -2.15 -0.29 12.82
C ALA A 23 -1.58 -1.04 11.62
N THR A 24 -2.46 -1.52 10.75
CA THR A 24 -2.10 -2.09 9.46
C THR A 24 -2.64 -1.19 8.37
N VAL A 25 -1.76 -0.47 7.66
CA VAL A 25 -2.18 0.31 6.49
C VAL A 25 -2.17 -0.56 5.24
N THR A 26 -3.26 -0.57 4.51
CA THR A 26 -3.43 -1.34 3.27
C THR A 26 -4.48 -0.69 2.37
N GLU A 27 -4.79 -1.31 1.24
CA GLU A 27 -5.87 -0.88 0.36
C GLU A 27 -7.22 -0.99 1.06
N LEU A 28 -8.17 -0.13 0.69
CA LEU A 28 -9.50 -0.11 1.28
C LEU A 28 -10.19 -1.47 1.24
N GLU A 29 -10.07 -2.19 0.12
CA GLU A 29 -10.66 -3.51 -0.03
C GLU A 29 -10.00 -4.56 0.88
N ALA A 30 -8.66 -4.57 0.93
CA ALA A 30 -7.88 -5.46 1.78
C ALA A 30 -8.11 -5.20 3.28
N ALA A 31 -8.32 -3.94 3.68
CA ALA A 31 -8.59 -3.59 5.06
C ALA A 31 -9.85 -4.28 5.60
N SER A 32 -10.85 -4.52 4.75
CA SER A 32 -12.07 -5.26 5.14
C SER A 32 -11.79 -6.72 5.54
N ARG A 33 -10.66 -7.29 5.09
CA ARG A 33 -10.26 -8.68 5.34
C ARG A 33 -9.34 -8.85 6.56
N PHE A 34 -8.70 -7.77 7.02
CA PHE A 34 -7.66 -7.79 8.05
C PHE A 34 -8.12 -7.43 9.46
N GLY A 35 -9.36 -6.97 9.62
CA GLY A 35 -9.97 -6.72 10.93
C GLY A 35 -9.78 -5.30 11.46
N ALA A 36 -10.14 -5.07 12.73
CA ALA A 36 -10.41 -3.74 13.30
C ALA A 36 -9.20 -2.79 13.39
N ASN A 37 -7.97 -3.30 13.34
CA ASN A 37 -6.74 -2.53 13.37
C ASN A 37 -6.26 -2.11 11.96
N SER A 38 -7.07 -2.36 10.94
CA SER A 38 -6.74 -2.08 9.54
C SER A 38 -7.22 -0.69 9.14
N ILE A 39 -6.35 0.08 8.51
CA ILE A 39 -6.65 1.38 7.92
C ILE A 39 -6.61 1.21 6.41
N GLY A 40 -7.79 1.24 5.81
CA GLY A 40 -7.97 1.25 4.37
C GLY A 40 -7.65 2.62 3.79
N VAL A 41 -6.85 2.65 2.72
CA VAL A 41 -6.60 3.85 1.93
C VAL A 41 -7.14 3.61 0.54
N GLU A 42 -7.99 4.51 0.07
CA GLU A 42 -8.48 4.51 -1.31
C GLU A 42 -7.32 4.83 -2.26
N LEU A 43 -7.31 4.19 -3.43
CA LEU A 43 -6.33 4.43 -4.47
C LEU A 43 -6.25 5.92 -4.85
N CYS A 44 -5.03 6.41 -5.06
CA CYS A 44 -4.75 7.81 -5.41
C CYS A 44 -5.26 8.84 -4.38
N SER A 45 -5.59 8.38 -3.17
CA SER A 45 -6.11 9.21 -2.09
C SER A 45 -5.21 9.15 -0.86
N SER A 46 -5.42 10.09 0.05
CA SER A 46 -4.71 10.17 1.33
C SER A 46 -5.64 9.90 2.49
N SER A 47 -5.15 9.15 3.48
CA SER A 47 -5.79 8.97 4.78
C SER A 47 -4.83 9.40 5.88
N SER A 48 -5.36 10.02 6.93
CA SER A 48 -4.57 10.39 8.12
C SER A 48 -5.04 9.61 9.32
N ALA A 49 -4.14 8.86 9.95
CA ALA A 49 -4.45 8.07 11.12
C ALA A 49 -3.20 7.93 12.00
N GLN A 50 -3.39 7.99 13.33
CA GLN A 50 -2.32 7.81 14.32
C GLN A 50 -1.06 8.68 14.09
N GLY A 51 -1.24 9.92 13.59
CA GLY A 51 -0.13 10.85 13.32
C GLY A 51 0.63 10.58 12.01
N LEU A 52 0.14 9.65 11.20
CA LEU A 52 0.67 9.31 9.88
C LEU A 52 -0.32 9.79 8.81
N ALA A 53 0.18 10.51 7.80
CA ALA A 53 -0.54 10.72 6.56
C ALA A 53 -0.05 9.67 5.55
N THR A 54 -0.94 8.84 5.04
CA THR A 54 -0.63 7.79 4.08
C THR A 54 -1.36 8.03 2.78
N THR A 55 -0.63 8.03 1.67
CA THR A 55 -1.17 8.11 0.31
C THR A 55 -0.95 6.79 -0.40
N ALA A 56 -2.02 6.18 -0.91
CA ALA A 56 -1.91 5.01 -1.78
C ALA A 56 -1.63 5.47 -3.21
N SER A 57 -0.54 4.97 -3.80
CA SER A 57 -0.22 5.18 -5.20
C SER A 57 -0.58 3.92 -5.99
N ALA A 58 -1.39 4.08 -7.03
CA ALA A 58 -1.66 3.00 -7.97
C ALA A 58 -0.33 2.50 -8.59
N MET A 59 -0.12 1.19 -8.54
CA MET A 59 1.00 0.50 -9.16
C MET A 59 0.48 -0.65 -10.03
N ARG A 60 1.36 -1.14 -10.91
CA ARG A 60 1.02 -2.23 -11.83
C ARG A 60 1.92 -3.43 -11.59
N HIS A 61 1.28 -4.58 -11.38
CA HIS A 61 1.96 -5.85 -11.18
C HIS A 61 2.64 -6.35 -12.46
N ARG A 62 2.04 -6.13 -13.63
CA ARG A 62 2.57 -6.58 -14.94
C ARG A 62 2.25 -5.55 -16.04
N SER A 63 2.82 -5.76 -17.23
CA SER A 63 2.60 -4.91 -18.40
C SER A 63 1.13 -4.87 -18.85
N ASN A 64 0.78 -3.87 -19.68
CA ASN A 64 -0.59 -3.62 -20.18
C ASN A 64 -1.29 -4.87 -20.76
N ALA A 65 -0.54 -5.83 -21.33
CA ALA A 65 -1.11 -7.02 -21.96
C ALA A 65 -1.78 -7.99 -20.96
N THR A 66 -1.42 -7.91 -19.68
CA THR A 66 -1.91 -8.82 -18.62
C THR A 66 -2.68 -8.10 -17.51
N GLU A 67 -2.90 -6.79 -17.64
CA GLU A 67 -3.52 -5.93 -16.61
C GLU A 67 -4.93 -6.39 -16.21
N ARG A 68 -5.69 -7.01 -17.12
CA ARG A 68 -7.04 -7.56 -16.82
C ARG A 68 -7.02 -8.85 -16.00
N LEU A 69 -5.85 -9.47 -15.83
CA LEU A 69 -5.67 -10.75 -15.16
C LEU A 69 -5.02 -10.61 -13.79
N THR A 70 -4.63 -9.39 -13.41
CA THR A 70 -3.97 -9.11 -12.14
C THR A 70 -4.75 -8.04 -11.40
N ASP A 71 -4.99 -8.28 -10.13
CA ASP A 71 -5.57 -7.28 -9.26
C ASP A 71 -4.63 -6.07 -9.12
N PRO A 72 -5.19 -4.88 -8.86
CA PRO A 72 -4.40 -3.69 -8.62
C PRO A 72 -3.44 -3.92 -7.45
N VAL A 73 -2.25 -3.34 -7.54
CA VAL A 73 -1.27 -3.32 -6.46
C VAL A 73 -1.01 -1.87 -6.04
N SER A 74 -0.84 -1.62 -4.75
CA SER A 74 -0.60 -0.27 -4.22
C SER A 74 0.75 -0.12 -3.54
N GLY A 75 1.47 0.91 -3.96
CA GLY A 75 2.54 1.50 -3.15
C GLY A 75 1.96 2.48 -2.12
N PHE A 76 2.71 2.76 -1.06
CA PHE A 76 2.31 3.71 -0.02
C PHE A 76 3.39 4.77 0.23
N LEU A 77 3.02 6.04 0.12
CA LEU A 77 3.80 7.15 0.65
C LEU A 77 3.30 7.44 2.07
N ILE A 78 4.20 7.36 3.05
CA ILE A 78 3.91 7.58 4.47
C ILE A 78 4.64 8.84 4.92
N LYS A 79 3.92 9.83 5.43
CA LYS A 79 4.47 11.05 6.02
C LYS A 79 4.19 11.09 7.51
N LEU A 80 5.25 11.26 8.31
CA LEU A 80 5.13 11.56 9.73
C LEU A 80 4.90 13.06 9.93
N ALA A 81 4.00 13.42 10.85
CA ALA A 81 3.81 14.82 11.22
C ALA A 81 5.14 15.44 11.72
N GLY A 82 5.64 16.46 11.01
CA GLY A 82 6.91 17.13 11.33
C GLY A 82 8.16 16.26 11.14
N GLY A 83 8.03 15.10 10.49
CA GLY A 83 9.09 14.10 10.36
C GLY A 83 9.37 13.71 8.90
N PRO A 84 10.22 12.68 8.70
CA PRO A 84 10.57 12.20 7.37
C PRO A 84 9.37 11.59 6.63
N SER A 85 9.50 11.53 5.31
CA SER A 85 8.59 10.79 4.43
C SER A 85 9.24 9.49 3.98
N PHE A 86 8.48 8.39 3.98
CA PHE A 86 8.91 7.07 3.54
C PHE A 86 8.06 6.61 2.37
N TYR A 87 8.70 5.99 1.38
CA TYR A 87 7.98 5.34 0.30
C TYR A 87 8.17 3.83 0.39
N ALA A 88 7.05 3.12 0.49
CA ALA A 88 6.97 1.67 0.48
C ALA A 88 6.36 1.22 -0.86
N PRO A 89 7.18 0.90 -1.88
CA PRO A 89 6.66 0.40 -3.15
C PRO A 89 6.02 -0.99 -2.97
N ALA A 90 4.98 -1.28 -3.74
CA ALA A 90 4.62 -2.66 -4.00
C ALA A 90 5.63 -3.29 -4.96
N GLU A 91 5.63 -4.61 -5.05
CA GLU A 91 6.28 -5.28 -6.17
C GLU A 91 5.56 -4.89 -7.46
N SER A 92 6.26 -4.11 -8.28
CA SER A 92 5.75 -3.59 -9.55
C SER A 92 6.81 -3.73 -10.62
N HIS A 93 6.42 -4.11 -11.83
CA HIS A 93 7.33 -4.14 -12.98
C HIS A 93 7.52 -2.76 -13.65
N GLU A 94 6.72 -1.75 -13.28
CA GLU A 94 6.84 -0.35 -13.75
C GLU A 94 6.43 0.64 -12.64
N LEU A 95 7.10 1.81 -12.56
CA LEU A 95 6.85 2.89 -11.58
C LEU A 95 6.52 4.26 -12.23
N PRO A 96 5.52 4.39 -13.15
CA PRO A 96 5.33 5.63 -13.91
C PRO A 96 5.05 6.87 -13.04
N TRP A 97 4.40 6.68 -11.90
CA TRP A 97 4.00 7.76 -10.98
C TRP A 97 5.18 8.34 -10.17
N LEU A 98 6.21 7.52 -9.88
CA LEU A 98 7.38 8.00 -9.14
C LEU A 98 8.20 8.99 -9.98
N ASP A 99 8.26 8.76 -11.29
CA ASP A 99 8.98 9.62 -12.25
C ASP A 99 8.29 10.98 -12.48
N GLU A 100 6.98 11.04 -12.25
CA GLU A 100 6.20 12.28 -12.29
C GLU A 100 6.37 13.08 -11.00
N LYS A 101 6.23 12.44 -9.82
CA LYS A 101 6.35 13.13 -8.52
C LYS A 101 7.77 13.52 -8.11
N ARG A 102 8.81 12.82 -8.59
CA ARG A 102 10.21 13.19 -8.32
C ARG A 102 10.62 14.52 -8.96
N ARG A 103 9.82 15.07 -9.89
CA ARG A 103 10.06 16.39 -10.48
C ARG A 103 9.44 17.55 -9.69
N GLU A 104 8.63 17.24 -8.68
CA GLU A 104 7.92 18.23 -7.86
C GLU A 104 8.49 18.36 -6.43
N LEU A 105 9.55 17.59 -6.11
CA LEU A 105 10.32 17.65 -4.86
C LEU A 105 11.72 18.20 -5.14
#